data_AF-A0A1M5E5D2-F1
#
_entry.id   AF-A0A1M5E5D2-F1
#
_cell.length_a   1.000
_cell.length_b   1.000
_cell.length_c   1.000
_cell.angle_alpha   90.00
_cell.angle_beta   90.00
_cell.angle_gamma   90.00
#
_symmetry.space_group_name_H-M   'P 1'
#
loop_
_entity.id
_entity.type
_entity.pdbx_description
1 polymer ?
#
loop_
_entity_poly.entity_id
_entity_poly.type
_entity_poly.pdbx_seq_one_letter_code
_entity_poly.pdbx_strand_id
1 'polypeptide(L)'
;MYNKKSSSVYAIVASDSDIELVTSIISNCLSNNSMNRLTNKNAKDGYLKALEILNNKDIDFVKAGIYQLRSIQGQSIARHAVNYLRGECNERVLLSSLIKDNLLK
;
A
#
# COMPACT_ATOMS: atom_id res chain seq x y z
N MET A 1 31.78 1.65 -26.02
CA MET A 1 31.18 0.53 -25.26
C MET A 1 30.81 1.04 -23.86
N TYR A 2 29.55 1.43 -23.64
CA TYR A 2 29.09 1.78 -22.30
C TYR A 2 28.51 0.54 -21.63
N ASN A 3 29.30 -0.02 -20.71
CA ASN A 3 28.91 -1.15 -19.90
C ASN A 3 27.91 -0.65 -18.84
N LYS A 4 26.61 -0.71 -19.16
CA LYS A 4 25.55 -0.52 -18.15
C LYS A 4 25.65 -1.70 -17.18
N LYS A 5 26.36 -1.49 -16.07
CA LYS A 5 26.23 -2.36 -14.90
C LYS A 5 24.75 -2.35 -14.52
N SER A 6 24.09 -3.45 -14.84
CA SER A 6 22.77 -3.76 -14.31
C SER A 6 22.96 -3.92 -12.81
N SER A 7 22.77 -2.85 -12.05
CA SER A 7 22.59 -2.94 -10.60
C SER A 7 21.26 -3.64 -10.37
N SER A 8 21.29 -4.98 -10.46
CA SER A 8 20.30 -5.84 -9.84
C SER A 8 20.47 -5.68 -8.34
N VAL A 9 19.96 -4.56 -7.80
CA VAL A 9 19.61 -4.48 -6.39
C VAL A 9 18.61 -5.61 -6.21
N TYR A 10 18.97 -6.64 -5.45
CA TYR A 10 18.06 -7.74 -5.11
C TYR A 10 16.89 -7.11 -4.36
N ALA A 11 15.83 -6.76 -5.09
CA ALA A 11 14.58 -6.30 -4.51
C ALA A 11 14.08 -7.46 -3.63
N ILE A 12 14.06 -7.25 -2.32
CA ILE A 12 13.49 -8.22 -1.38
C ILE A 12 11.98 -8.13 -1.60
N VAL A 13 11.47 -9.02 -2.45
CA VAL A 13 10.04 -9.17 -2.70
C VAL A 13 9.39 -9.65 -1.41
N ALA A 14 8.26 -9.04 -1.04
CA ALA A 14 7.52 -9.41 0.16
C ALA A 14 7.12 -10.89 0.12
N SER A 15 7.41 -11.63 1.19
CA SER A 15 6.95 -13.00 1.34
C SER A 15 5.46 -13.05 1.66
N ASP A 16 4.84 -14.23 1.53
CA ASP A 16 3.43 -14.40 1.86
C ASP A 16 3.13 -14.06 3.33
N SER A 17 4.04 -14.40 4.26
CA SER A 17 3.92 -13.99 5.66
C SER A 17 4.04 -12.48 5.86
N ASP A 18 4.86 -11.79 5.07
CA ASP A 18 4.96 -10.33 5.15
C ASP A 18 3.70 -9.66 4.61
N ILE A 19 3.11 -10.22 3.55
CA ILE A 19 1.84 -9.76 2.98
C ILE A 19 0.70 -9.99 3.98
N GLU A 20 0.62 -11.15 4.63
CA GLU A 20 -0.35 -11.45 5.69
C GLU A 20 -0.24 -10.47 6.87
N LEU A 21 0.99 -10.17 7.31
CA LEU A 21 1.21 -9.21 8.39
C LEU A 21 0.71 -7.81 8.00
N VAL A 22 1.09 -7.33 6.81
CA VAL A 22 0.70 -6.00 6.33
C VAL A 22 -0.80 -5.88 6.13
N THR A 23 -1.45 -6.90 5.54
CA THR A 23 -2.91 -6.91 5.34
C THR A 23 -3.65 -6.93 6.68
N SER A 24 -3.14 -7.63 7.69
CA SER A 24 -3.68 -7.61 9.05
C SER A 24 -3.60 -6.21 9.69
N ILE A 25 -2.45 -5.53 9.56
CA ILE A 25 -2.27 -4.15 10.06
C ILE A 25 -3.24 -3.18 9.37
N ILE A 26 -3.37 -3.26 8.04
CA ILE A 26 -4.30 -2.39 7.28
C ILE A 26 -5.75 -2.68 7.68
N SER A 27 -6.12 -3.96 7.82
CA SER A 27 -7.46 -4.37 8.25
C SER A 27 -7.81 -3.84 9.64
N ASN A 28 -6.87 -3.91 10.57
CA ASN A 28 -7.02 -3.35 11.92
C ASN A 28 -7.13 -1.81 11.92
N CYS A 29 -6.45 -1.13 10.99
CA CYS A 29 -6.65 0.31 10.82
C CYS A 29 -8.05 0.62 10.30
N LEU A 30 -8.52 -0.12 9.29
CA LEU A 30 -9.85 0.07 8.68
C LEU A 30 -11.02 -0.24 9.64
N SER A 31 -10.82 -1.14 10.61
CA SER A 31 -11.82 -1.42 11.64
C SER A 31 -11.94 -0.30 12.69
N ASN A 32 -10.99 0.63 12.72
CA ASN A 32 -11.04 1.76 13.64
C ASN A 32 -12.15 2.75 13.26
N ASN A 33 -13.01 3.09 14.22
CA ASN A 33 -14.13 4.03 13.99
C ASN A 33 -13.69 5.40 13.45
N SER A 34 -12.47 5.85 13.75
CA SER A 34 -11.92 7.10 13.20
C SER A 34 -11.81 7.06 11.67
N MET A 35 -11.60 5.89 11.05
CA MET A 35 -11.53 5.75 9.59
C MET A 35 -12.88 6.02 8.91
N ASN A 36 -14.00 5.98 9.66
CA ASN A 36 -15.32 6.32 9.15
C ASN A 36 -15.59 7.83 9.08
N ARG A 37 -14.68 8.67 9.63
CA ARG A 37 -14.79 10.13 9.53
C ARG A 37 -14.62 10.58 8.08
N LEU A 38 -15.39 11.60 7.67
CA LEU A 38 -15.33 12.16 6.32
C LEU A 38 -13.92 12.63 5.91
N THR A 39 -13.15 13.16 6.85
CA THR A 39 -11.75 13.58 6.65
C THR A 39 -10.84 12.42 6.22
N ASN A 40 -11.21 11.19 6.59
CA ASN A 40 -10.42 9.98 6.34
C ASN A 40 -10.94 9.18 5.14
N LYS A 41 -12.01 9.62 4.48
CA LYS A 41 -12.64 8.92 3.35
C LYS A 41 -11.63 8.56 2.26
N ASN A 42 -10.77 9.51 1.87
CA ASN A 42 -9.78 9.30 0.82
C ASN A 42 -8.71 8.27 1.21
N ALA A 43 -8.24 8.30 2.46
CA ALA A 43 -7.31 7.31 2.98
C ALA A 43 -7.98 5.93 3.09
N LYS A 44 -9.24 5.87 3.56
CA LYS A 44 -10.03 4.64 3.63
C LYS A 44 -10.18 3.99 2.27
N ASP A 45 -10.55 4.74 1.24
CA ASP A 45 -10.67 4.23 -0.14
C ASP A 45 -9.32 3.70 -0.65
N GLY A 46 -8.22 4.41 -0.35
CA GLY A 46 -6.86 3.96 -0.66
C GLY A 46 -6.48 2.64 0.01
N TYR A 47 -6.78 2.48 1.31
CA TYR A 47 -6.48 1.25 2.05
C TYR A 47 -7.33 0.06 1.65
N LEU A 48 -8.61 0.28 1.34
CA LEU A 48 -9.47 -0.77 0.79
C LEU A 48 -8.90 -1.29 -0.53
N LYS A 49 -8.46 -0.38 -1.42
CA LYS A 49 -7.81 -0.77 -2.67
C LYS A 49 -6.44 -1.43 -2.43
N ALA A 50 -5.66 -0.96 -1.45
CA ALA A 50 -4.40 -1.60 -1.09
C ALA A 50 -4.60 -3.05 -0.62
N LEU A 51 -5.63 -3.34 0.19
CA LEU A 51 -5.98 -4.71 0.58
C LEU A 51 -6.31 -5.59 -0.62
N GLU A 52 -7.14 -5.09 -1.54
CA GLU A 52 -7.47 -5.80 -2.79
C GLU A 52 -6.20 -6.16 -3.57
N ILE A 53 -5.29 -5.19 -3.76
CA ILE A 53 -4.02 -5.36 -4.47
C ILE A 53 -3.14 -6.42 -3.79
N LEU A 54 -2.97 -6.34 -2.47
CA LEU A 54 -2.13 -7.24 -1.70
C LEU A 54 -2.66 -8.68 -1.72
N ASN A 55 -3.98 -8.85 -1.53
CA ASN A 55 -4.63 -10.17 -1.54
C ASN A 55 -4.58 -10.82 -2.92
N ASN A 56 -4.73 -10.03 -3.98
CA ASN A 56 -4.64 -10.52 -5.36
C ASN A 56 -3.20 -10.63 -5.89
N LYS A 57 -2.22 -10.14 -5.13
CA LYS A 57 -0.81 -9.99 -5.53
C LYS A 57 -0.66 -9.24 -6.87
N ASP A 58 -1.47 -8.20 -7.08
CA ASP A 58 -1.48 -7.43 -8.34
C ASP A 58 -0.28 -6.46 -8.40
N ILE A 59 0.69 -6.76 -9.27
CA ILE A 59 1.92 -5.96 -9.45
C ILE A 59 1.85 -4.92 -10.58
N ASP A 60 0.74 -4.85 -11.31
CA ASP A 60 0.53 -3.92 -12.42
C ASP A 60 -0.38 -2.76 -12.00
N PHE A 61 0.11 -1.52 -12.16
CA PHE A 61 -0.61 -0.32 -11.70
C PHE A 61 -1.94 -0.08 -12.43
N VAL A 62 -2.05 -0.47 -13.70
CA VAL A 62 -3.26 -0.29 -14.52
C VAL A 62 -4.28 -1.37 -14.17
N LYS A 63 -3.86 -2.63 -14.13
CA LYS A 63 -4.70 -3.78 -13.76
C LYS A 63 -5.24 -3.64 -12.34
N ALA A 64 -4.42 -3.14 -11.41
CA ALA A 64 -4.81 -2.83 -10.03
C ALA A 64 -5.89 -1.73 -9.93
N GLY A 65 -6.21 -1.02 -11.02
CA GLY A 65 -7.28 -0.02 -11.04
C GLY A 65 -6.99 1.20 -10.17
N ILE A 66 -5.72 1.51 -9.90
CA ILE A 66 -5.31 2.61 -9.01
C ILE A 66 -5.92 3.94 -9.45
N TYR A 67 -5.89 4.20 -10.76
CA TYR A 67 -6.39 5.44 -11.36
C TYR A 67 -7.92 5.61 -11.26
N GLN A 68 -8.65 4.59 -10.81
CA GLN A 68 -10.09 4.68 -10.54
C GLN A 68 -10.37 5.40 -9.19
N LEU A 69 -9.38 5.48 -8.31
CA LEU A 69 -9.48 6.24 -7.07
C LEU A 69 -9.49 7.74 -7.38
N ARG A 70 -10.47 8.47 -6.85
CA ARG A 70 -10.66 9.91 -7.14
C ARG A 70 -9.61 10.81 -6.49
N SER A 71 -9.01 10.37 -5.39
CA SER A 71 -8.09 11.20 -4.60
C SER A 71 -6.64 10.82 -4.83
N ILE A 72 -5.76 11.82 -4.90
CA ILE A 72 -4.30 11.61 -4.99
C ILE A 72 -3.79 10.82 -3.78
N GLN A 73 -4.34 11.08 -2.59
CA GLN A 73 -4.00 10.34 -1.38
C GLN A 73 -4.33 8.85 -1.52
N GLY A 74 -5.55 8.50 -1.96
CA GLY A 74 -5.94 7.11 -2.17
C GLY A 74 -5.08 6.43 -3.23
N GLN A 75 -4.83 7.11 -4.35
CA GLN A 75 -3.94 6.60 -5.41
C GLN A 75 -2.51 6.34 -4.90
N SER A 76 -1.98 7.24 -4.08
CA SER A 76 -0.63 7.10 -3.50
C SER A 76 -0.52 5.85 -2.62
N ILE A 77 -1.49 5.64 -1.73
CA ILE A 77 -1.56 4.45 -0.86
C ILE A 77 -1.60 3.17 -1.71
N ALA A 78 -2.48 3.12 -2.71
CA ALA A 78 -2.60 1.96 -3.59
C ALA A 78 -1.33 1.70 -4.42
N ARG A 79 -0.62 2.76 -4.87
CA ARG A 79 0.69 2.62 -5.53
C ARG A 79 1.74 2.01 -4.61
N HIS A 80 1.78 2.41 -3.34
CA HIS A 80 2.72 1.82 -2.40
C HIS A 80 2.46 0.32 -2.21
N ALA A 81 1.21 -0.15 -2.31
CA ALA A 81 0.92 -1.59 -2.23
C ALA A 81 1.53 -2.35 -3.41
N VAL A 82 1.40 -1.81 -4.64
CA VAL A 82 2.06 -2.38 -5.83
C VAL A 82 3.58 -2.35 -5.70
N ASN A 83 4.15 -1.22 -5.28
CA ASN A 83 5.59 -1.07 -5.09
C ASN A 83 6.12 -2.04 -4.03
N TYR A 84 5.37 -2.27 -2.96
CA TYR A 84 5.71 -3.22 -1.91
C TYR A 84 5.76 -4.66 -2.45
N LEU A 85 4.75 -5.08 -3.22
CA LEU A 85 4.74 -6.40 -3.87
C LEU A 85 5.89 -6.56 -4.88
N ARG A 86 6.34 -5.47 -5.50
CA ARG A 86 7.49 -5.47 -6.43
C ARG A 86 8.85 -5.41 -5.72
N GLY A 87 8.87 -5.26 -4.39
CA GLY A 87 10.11 -5.04 -3.62
C GLY A 87 10.75 -3.67 -3.89
N GLU A 88 9.99 -2.71 -4.42
CA GLU A 88 10.44 -1.33 -4.71
C GLU A 88 10.28 -0.41 -3.49
N CYS A 89 9.50 -0.82 -2.49
CA CYS A 89 9.47 -0.19 -1.17
C CYS A 89 9.26 -1.21 -0.05
N ASN A 90 9.61 -0.86 1.18
CA ASN A 90 9.36 -1.69 2.37
C ASN A 90 7.99 -1.38 3.00
N GLU A 91 7.61 -2.17 4.01
CA GLU A 91 6.32 -2.04 4.69
C GLU A 91 6.16 -0.67 5.35
N ARG A 92 7.24 -0.05 5.83
CA ARG A 92 7.17 1.28 6.47
C ARG A 92 6.71 2.36 5.52
N VAL A 93 7.06 2.28 4.24
CA VAL A 93 6.61 3.25 3.22
C VAL A 93 5.12 3.06 2.94
N LEU A 94 4.67 1.81 2.74
CA LEU A 94 3.25 1.48 2.55
C LEU A 94 2.40 1.92 3.75
N LEU A 95 2.91 1.69 4.95
CA LEU A 95 2.22 1.99 6.22
C LEU A 95 2.45 3.43 6.70
N SER A 96 3.27 4.24 6.02
CA SER A 96 3.63 5.60 6.48
C SER A 96 2.44 6.55 6.53
N SER A 97 1.46 6.34 5.66
CA SER A 97 0.21 7.07 5.61
C SER A 97 -0.82 6.57 6.61
N LEU A 98 -0.54 5.47 7.34
CA LEU A 98 -1.48 5.00 8.36
C LEU A 98 -1.55 6.09 9.40
N ILE A 99 -2.77 6.58 9.61
CA ILE A 99 -3.02 7.72 10.46
C ILE A 99 -2.51 7.35 11.84
N LYS A 100 -1.35 7.91 12.22
CA LYS A 100 -0.96 8.05 13.63
C LYS A 100 -1.88 9.12 14.20
N ASP A 101 -3.17 8.82 14.31
CA ASP A 101 -4.04 9.70 15.06
C ASP A 101 -3.58 9.50 16.50
N ASN A 102 -2.98 10.53 17.08
CA ASN A 102 -2.79 10.63 18.53
C ASN A 102 -4.16 10.65 19.26
N LEU A 103 -5.26 10.63 18.51
CA LEU A 103 -6.65 10.43 18.92
C LEU A 103 -7.12 8.96 18.87
N LEU A 104 -6.23 8.00 18.55
CA LEU A 104 -6.47 6.55 18.69
C LEU A 104 -6.06 6.03 20.08
N LYS A 105 -5.99 6.91 21.08
CA LYS A 105 -5.87 6.54 22.49
C LYS A 105 -7.22 6.21 23.08
#